data_AF-A0A160VH68-F1
#
_entry.id   AF-A0A160VH68-F1
#
_cell.length_a   1.000
_cell.length_b   1.000
_cell.length_c   1.000
_cell.angle_alpha   90.00
_cell.angle_beta   90.00
_cell.angle_gamma   90.00
#
_symmetry.space_group_name_H-M   'P 1'
#
loop_
_entity.id
_entity.type
_entity.pdbx_description
1 polymer ?
#
loop_
_entity_poly.entity_id
_entity_poly.type
_entity_poly.pdbx_seq_one_letter_code
_entity_poly.pdbx_strand_id
1 'polypeptide(L)'
;MVINVGLRYDVFDPASFYPSDRRNPANQLVLGDSMTSTYPQAPIIDQLSPRIGFAYQLGNQAVLHFSYGHFFQMPPLYAMYQNHSFLVNPSDYSTTMGNVRLKPEKTITYEIGLWQELTRGMSLDVALFYRDIYNLLSTKIISTYNQIEYGLYSNKDYGNARGLEVKLDVGRGSIKGMLNYTLQYTRGNADSPTQTFSRAGDSMDPVNRFIPMSWDQRHTLNGTVMFSAENFGGTVTAYYNSGSPYTFIPQSESVLSRINLYPNNDYKPASSTVDVTLYYNFKLAGRYHGKIDLTIYNLLDRLNENWVNEQTGRAYTAVIKETDLASHRSDFNDYEDRIHNPSMYSAPRMVKLAIGINY
;
A
#
# COMPACT_ATOMS: atom_id res chain seq x y z
N MET A 1 1.77 1.10 -36.63
CA MET A 1 1.24 0.10 -35.67
C MET A 1 2.41 -0.69 -35.14
N VAL A 2 2.49 -0.87 -33.82
CA VAL A 2 3.56 -1.61 -33.15
C VAL A 2 2.91 -2.66 -32.25
N ILE A 3 3.35 -3.90 -32.37
CA ILE A 3 2.91 -5.02 -31.53
C ILE A 3 4.14 -5.53 -30.79
N ASN A 4 4.04 -5.58 -29.46
CA ASN A 4 5.08 -6.09 -28.59
C ASN A 4 4.58 -7.37 -27.92
N VAL A 5 5.29 -8.48 -28.13
CA VAL A 5 5.00 -9.74 -27.45
C VAL A 5 6.22 -10.12 -26.65
N GLY A 6 6.02 -10.36 -25.37
CA GLY A 6 7.04 -10.81 -24.43
C GLY A 6 6.59 -12.08 -23.72
N LEU A 7 7.54 -12.97 -23.47
CA LEU A 7 7.34 -14.16 -22.66
C LEU A 7 8.46 -14.24 -21.65
N ARG A 8 8.11 -14.44 -20.38
CA ARG A 8 9.08 -14.64 -19.30
C ARG A 8 8.79 -15.96 -18.60
N TYR A 9 9.82 -16.77 -18.41
CA TYR A 9 9.78 -17.99 -17.62
C TYR A 9 10.60 -17.77 -16.35
N ASP A 10 10.01 -18.07 -15.19
CA ASP A 10 10.68 -17.98 -13.90
C ASP A 10 10.65 -19.35 -13.21
N VAL A 11 11.75 -19.69 -12.55
CA VAL A 11 11.90 -20.91 -11.76
C VAL A 11 12.48 -20.54 -10.40
N PHE A 12 11.90 -21.11 -9.35
CA PHE A 12 12.34 -20.94 -7.99
C PHE A 12 12.38 -22.29 -7.28
N ASP A 13 13.56 -22.66 -6.78
CA ASP A 13 13.72 -23.81 -5.90
C ASP A 13 13.76 -23.33 -4.44
N PRO A 14 12.78 -23.67 -3.60
CA PRO A 14 12.82 -23.35 -2.18
C PRO A 14 13.96 -24.06 -1.41
N ALA A 15 14.52 -25.15 -1.97
CA ALA A 15 15.60 -25.94 -1.36
C ALA A 15 15.38 -26.24 0.14
N SER A 16 14.15 -26.60 0.50
CA SER A 16 13.74 -26.77 1.90
C SER A 16 12.70 -27.87 2.05
N PHE A 17 12.60 -28.42 3.25
CA PHE A 17 11.67 -29.49 3.59
C PHE A 17 10.36 -28.94 4.14
N TYR A 18 9.30 -29.73 4.07
CA TYR A 18 8.04 -29.41 4.75
C TYR A 18 7.45 -30.66 5.40
N PRO A 19 6.68 -30.52 6.50
CA PRO A 19 6.05 -31.66 7.14
C PRO A 19 4.93 -32.24 6.27
N SER A 20 4.95 -33.57 6.09
CA SER A 20 3.90 -34.28 5.36
C SER A 20 2.55 -34.23 6.10
N ASP A 21 2.56 -34.24 7.43
CA ASP A 21 1.37 -34.11 8.26
C ASP A 21 1.34 -32.77 9.01
N ARG A 22 0.44 -31.89 8.58
CA ARG A 22 0.28 -30.56 9.20
C ARG A 22 -0.35 -30.63 10.60
N ARG A 23 -0.93 -31.75 11.03
CA ARG A 23 -1.51 -31.91 12.37
C ARG A 23 -0.50 -32.37 13.43
N ASN A 24 0.67 -32.84 13.00
CA ASN A 24 1.82 -33.14 13.87
C ASN A 24 3.14 -32.75 13.16
N PRO A 25 3.38 -31.46 12.91
CA PRO A 25 4.40 -31.01 11.95
C PRO A 25 5.85 -31.17 12.45
N ALA A 26 6.08 -31.07 13.76
CA ALA A 26 7.38 -31.34 14.39
C ALA A 26 7.47 -32.69 15.11
N ASN A 27 6.48 -33.58 14.94
CA ASN A 27 6.38 -34.84 15.71
C ASN A 27 6.45 -34.64 17.24
N GLN A 28 5.95 -33.50 17.74
CA GLN A 28 5.92 -33.19 19.18
C GLN A 28 4.95 -34.10 19.94
N LEU A 29 3.90 -34.58 19.25
CA LEU A 29 2.96 -35.54 19.79
C LEU A 29 3.48 -36.95 19.52
N VAL A 30 3.64 -37.74 20.59
CA VAL A 30 3.99 -39.16 20.49
C VAL A 30 2.72 -39.94 20.12
N LEU A 31 2.54 -40.18 18.83
CA LEU A 31 1.39 -40.84 18.22
C LEU A 31 1.85 -42.03 17.37
N GLY A 32 0.91 -42.86 16.90
CA GLY A 32 1.24 -43.97 16.00
C GLY A 32 1.80 -43.49 14.65
N ASP A 33 2.51 -44.37 13.94
CA ASP A 33 3.27 -44.06 12.73
C ASP A 33 2.48 -43.28 11.67
N SER A 34 1.18 -43.56 11.50
CA SER A 34 0.31 -42.87 10.52
C SER A 34 0.02 -41.40 10.84
N MET A 35 0.38 -40.92 12.03
CA MET A 35 0.16 -39.57 12.54
C MET A 35 1.48 -38.82 12.79
N THR A 36 2.55 -39.31 12.15
CA THR A 36 3.88 -38.69 12.20
C THR A 36 4.23 -38.07 10.86
N SER A 37 4.87 -36.91 10.89
CA SER A 37 5.38 -36.20 9.73
C SER A 37 6.69 -36.84 9.24
N THR A 38 6.74 -37.07 7.94
CA THR A 38 7.98 -37.16 7.17
C THR A 38 8.31 -35.78 6.60
N TYR A 39 9.55 -35.58 6.15
CA TYR A 39 10.04 -34.28 5.66
C TYR A 39 10.47 -34.37 4.19
N PRO A 40 9.53 -34.48 3.23
CA PRO A 40 9.84 -34.41 1.81
C PRO A 40 10.38 -33.02 1.42
N GLN A 41 11.21 -33.00 0.38
CA GLN A 41 11.71 -31.76 -0.20
C GLN A 41 10.58 -31.03 -0.95
N ALA A 42 10.56 -29.70 -0.84
CA ALA A 42 9.59 -28.87 -1.53
C ALA A 42 9.73 -29.01 -3.06
N PRO A 43 8.61 -29.01 -3.80
CA PRO A 43 8.67 -28.97 -5.25
C PRO A 43 9.23 -27.63 -5.73
N ILE A 44 9.93 -27.67 -6.86
CA ILE A 44 10.32 -26.47 -7.60
C ILE A 44 9.05 -25.75 -8.06
N ILE A 45 9.04 -24.43 -7.92
CA ILE A 45 7.96 -23.55 -8.34
C ILE A 45 8.38 -22.92 -9.66
N ASP A 46 7.61 -23.13 -10.72
CA ASP A 46 7.85 -22.51 -12.01
C ASP A 46 6.58 -21.83 -12.57
N GLN A 47 6.79 -20.84 -13.45
CA GLN A 47 5.70 -20.04 -13.98
C GLN A 47 6.05 -19.42 -15.34
N LEU A 48 5.00 -19.17 -16.12
CA LEU A 48 5.09 -18.52 -17.42
C LEU A 48 4.27 -17.23 -17.42
N SER A 49 4.91 -16.14 -17.85
CA SER A 49 4.39 -14.77 -17.78
C SER A 49 4.32 -14.14 -19.18
N PRO A 50 3.21 -14.34 -19.92
CA PRO A 50 3.01 -13.66 -21.20
C PRO A 50 2.71 -12.18 -21.02
N ARG A 51 3.16 -11.37 -21.96
CA ARG A 51 2.91 -9.93 -22.04
C ARG A 51 2.66 -9.55 -23.49
N ILE A 52 1.58 -8.83 -23.73
CA ILE A 52 1.15 -8.39 -25.05
C ILE A 52 0.85 -6.91 -24.94
N GLY A 53 1.54 -6.11 -25.76
CA GLY A 53 1.31 -4.69 -25.90
C GLY A 53 0.96 -4.37 -27.35
N PHE A 54 0.00 -3.47 -27.54
CA PHE A 54 -0.41 -2.95 -28.83
C PHE A 54 -0.35 -1.43 -28.78
N ALA A 55 0.27 -0.81 -29.77
CA ALA A 55 0.27 0.64 -29.92
C ALA A 55 -0.04 1.05 -31.36
N TYR A 56 -1.01 1.95 -31.52
CA TYR A 56 -1.43 2.47 -32.79
C TYR A 56 -1.37 4.00 -32.79
N GLN A 57 -0.55 4.55 -33.67
CA GLN A 57 -0.43 5.99 -33.86
C GLN A 57 -1.50 6.43 -34.87
N LEU A 58 -2.42 7.30 -34.43
CA LEU A 58 -3.41 7.94 -35.28
C LEU A 58 -2.84 9.27 -35.78
N GLY A 59 -2.30 9.25 -37.00
CA GLY A 59 -1.58 10.40 -37.56
C GLY A 59 -0.36 10.76 -36.72
N ASN A 60 -0.11 12.06 -36.58
CA ASN A 60 1.05 12.58 -35.84
C ASN A 60 0.70 13.11 -34.43
N GLN A 61 -0.56 13.02 -34.02
CA GLN A 61 -1.09 13.76 -32.87
C GLN A 61 -1.77 12.86 -31.82
N ALA A 62 -1.97 11.58 -32.07
CA ALA A 62 -2.58 10.68 -31.11
C ALA A 62 -1.96 9.28 -31.14
N VAL A 63 -1.84 8.65 -29.97
CA VAL A 63 -1.37 7.29 -29.79
C VAL A 63 -2.34 6.54 -28.89
N LEU A 64 -2.98 5.52 -29.44
CA LEU A 64 -3.73 4.55 -28.67
C LEU A 64 -2.76 3.44 -28.24
N HIS A 65 -2.73 3.11 -26.96
CA HIS A 65 -2.01 1.95 -26.46
C HIS A 65 -2.93 1.02 -25.67
N PHE A 66 -2.63 -0.27 -25.75
CA PHE A 66 -3.28 -1.32 -24.99
C PHE A 66 -2.19 -2.24 -24.45
N SER A 67 -2.31 -2.67 -23.20
CA SER A 67 -1.41 -3.65 -22.62
C SER A 67 -2.18 -4.72 -21.85
N TYR A 68 -1.71 -5.95 -21.99
CA TYR A 68 -2.16 -7.12 -21.26
C TYR A 68 -0.93 -7.87 -20.78
N GLY A 69 -0.85 -8.17 -19.49
CA GLY A 69 0.33 -8.87 -18.97
C GLY A 69 0.03 -9.65 -17.70
N HIS A 70 0.71 -10.79 -17.57
CA HIS A 70 0.77 -11.52 -16.30
C HIS A 70 2.07 -11.13 -15.61
N PHE A 71 1.92 -10.72 -14.36
CA PHE A 71 3.00 -10.37 -13.46
C PHE A 71 2.89 -11.25 -12.23
N PHE A 72 4.03 -11.58 -11.66
CA PHE A 72 4.07 -12.45 -10.50
C PHE A 72 5.06 -11.92 -9.50
N GLN A 73 4.76 -12.16 -8.25
CA GLN A 73 5.61 -11.83 -7.13
C GLN A 73 5.80 -13.07 -6.27
N MET A 74 7.06 -13.41 -6.01
CA MET A 74 7.37 -14.50 -5.10
C MET A 74 6.87 -14.14 -3.69
N PRO A 75 6.30 -15.11 -2.94
CA PRO A 75 5.91 -14.87 -1.57
C PRO A 75 7.13 -14.41 -0.76
N PRO A 76 6.94 -13.52 0.22
CA PRO A 76 8.05 -13.05 1.02
C PRO A 76 8.66 -14.21 1.81
N LEU A 77 9.98 -14.22 1.94
CA LEU A 77 10.72 -15.35 2.55
C LEU A 77 10.28 -15.65 3.98
N TYR A 78 9.82 -14.65 4.74
CA TYR A 78 9.26 -14.88 6.09
C TYR A 78 8.05 -15.83 6.01
N ALA A 79 7.16 -15.67 5.04
CA ALA A 79 5.97 -16.51 4.90
C ALA A 79 6.31 -17.94 4.44
N MET A 80 7.48 -18.13 3.84
CA MET A 80 7.97 -19.45 3.41
C MET A 80 8.70 -20.19 4.53
N TYR A 81 9.56 -19.50 5.29
CA TYR A 81 10.54 -20.12 6.19
C TYR A 81 10.35 -19.80 7.68
N GLN A 82 9.33 -19.03 8.04
CA GLN A 82 9.02 -18.79 9.46
C GLN A 82 8.77 -20.10 10.19
N ASN A 83 9.37 -20.25 11.37
CA ASN A 83 9.30 -21.45 12.19
C ASN A 83 9.76 -22.72 11.43
N HIS A 84 11.00 -22.70 10.95
CA HIS A 84 11.60 -23.81 10.20
C HIS A 84 11.70 -25.13 11.00
N SER A 85 11.64 -25.05 12.34
CA SER A 85 11.61 -26.22 13.24
C SER A 85 10.21 -26.81 13.41
N PHE A 86 9.20 -26.21 12.79
CA PHE A 86 7.80 -26.64 12.79
C PHE A 86 7.15 -26.77 14.17
N LEU A 87 7.69 -26.06 15.18
CA LEU A 87 7.23 -26.18 16.56
C LEU A 87 5.88 -25.50 16.74
N VAL A 88 4.91 -26.20 17.29
CA VAL A 88 3.60 -25.65 17.66
C VAL A 88 3.59 -25.41 19.17
N ASN A 89 3.28 -24.18 19.58
CA ASN A 89 3.11 -23.81 20.98
C ASN A 89 1.80 -24.44 21.52
N PRO A 90 1.74 -24.86 22.79
CA PRO A 90 0.50 -25.35 23.41
C PRO A 90 -0.69 -24.39 23.45
N SER A 91 -0.51 -23.10 23.17
CA SER A 91 -1.60 -22.11 23.16
C SER A 91 -2.20 -21.93 21.75
N ASP A 92 -3.53 -21.93 21.66
CA ASP A 92 -4.26 -21.63 20.43
C ASP A 92 -3.93 -20.24 19.88
N TYR A 93 -3.93 -20.10 18.56
CA TYR A 93 -3.74 -18.84 17.83
C TYR A 93 -2.43 -18.09 18.12
N SER A 94 -1.46 -18.74 18.78
CA SER A 94 -0.18 -18.13 19.14
C SER A 94 0.92 -18.34 18.10
N THR A 95 0.82 -19.43 17.33
CA THR A 95 1.87 -19.86 16.41
C THR A 95 1.45 -19.62 14.96
N THR A 96 2.35 -19.00 14.19
CA THR A 96 2.26 -18.94 12.73
C THR A 96 3.45 -19.68 12.11
N MET A 97 3.19 -20.42 11.04
CA MET A 97 4.13 -21.34 10.40
C MET A 97 4.26 -21.04 8.91
N GLY A 98 5.51 -21.03 8.46
CA GLY A 98 5.89 -20.86 7.07
C GLY A 98 5.43 -22.01 6.18
N ASN A 99 5.27 -21.72 4.89
CA ASN A 99 4.93 -22.73 3.91
C ASN A 99 5.74 -22.55 2.61
N VAL A 100 6.71 -23.42 2.42
CA VAL A 100 7.53 -23.47 1.20
C VAL A 100 6.76 -23.89 -0.06
N ARG A 101 5.48 -24.30 0.08
CA ARG A 101 4.58 -24.63 -1.04
C ARG A 101 3.64 -23.48 -1.43
N LEU A 102 3.92 -22.26 -0.96
CA LEU A 102 3.17 -21.08 -1.37
C LEU A 102 3.32 -20.86 -2.88
N LYS A 103 2.21 -20.59 -3.55
CA LYS A 103 2.20 -20.15 -4.93
C LYS A 103 2.61 -18.67 -5.00
N PRO A 104 3.29 -18.25 -6.07
CA PRO A 104 3.52 -16.84 -6.34
C PRO A 104 2.19 -16.08 -6.47
N GLU A 105 2.18 -14.86 -5.97
CA GLU A 105 1.09 -13.90 -6.20
C GLU A 105 1.03 -13.61 -7.69
N LYS A 106 -0.16 -13.63 -8.28
CA LYS A 106 -0.35 -13.43 -9.71
C LYS A 106 -1.20 -12.19 -9.95
N THR A 107 -0.63 -11.20 -10.61
CA THR A 107 -1.32 -9.99 -11.04
C THR A 107 -1.54 -10.03 -12.55
N ILE A 108 -2.80 -10.05 -12.98
CA ILE A 108 -3.19 -9.90 -14.38
C ILE A 108 -3.59 -8.44 -14.59
N THR A 109 -2.85 -7.74 -15.43
CA THR A 109 -3.09 -6.33 -15.73
C THR A 109 -3.66 -6.19 -17.13
N TYR A 110 -4.70 -5.37 -17.24
CA TYR A 110 -5.29 -4.87 -18.47
C TYR A 110 -5.21 -3.35 -18.42
N GLU A 111 -4.72 -2.73 -19.48
CA GLU A 111 -4.65 -1.28 -19.61
C GLU A 111 -5.01 -0.86 -21.03
N ILE A 112 -5.78 0.21 -21.15
CA ILE A 112 -6.03 0.89 -22.40
C ILE A 112 -5.82 2.38 -22.16
N GLY A 113 -5.05 3.04 -23.03
CA GLY A 113 -4.83 4.46 -22.92
C GLY A 113 -4.75 5.18 -24.25
N LEU A 114 -5.05 6.46 -24.19
CA LEU A 114 -5.05 7.39 -25.30
C LEU A 114 -4.19 8.58 -24.91
N TRP A 115 -3.08 8.72 -25.62
CA TRP A 115 -2.30 9.94 -25.62
C TRP A 115 -2.71 10.81 -26.81
N GLN A 116 -2.90 12.10 -26.59
CA GLN A 116 -3.28 13.06 -27.62
C GLN A 116 -2.58 14.41 -27.41
N GLU A 117 -1.93 14.92 -28.45
CA GLU A 117 -1.50 16.31 -28.54
C GLU A 117 -2.73 17.19 -28.83
N LEU A 118 -3.12 18.02 -27.86
CA LEU A 118 -4.27 18.92 -27.98
C LEU A 118 -3.91 20.20 -28.74
N THR A 119 -2.73 20.74 -28.46
CA THR A 119 -2.13 21.87 -29.19
C THR A 119 -0.62 21.82 -29.01
N ARG A 120 0.11 22.70 -29.72
CA ARG A 120 1.56 22.75 -29.62
C ARG A 120 1.99 23.06 -28.17
N GLY A 121 2.66 22.09 -27.55
CA GLY A 121 3.09 22.18 -26.15
C GLY A 121 2.00 21.85 -25.14
N MET A 122 0.93 21.14 -25.52
CA MET A 122 -0.04 20.59 -24.57
C MET A 122 -0.46 19.18 -24.98
N SER A 123 -0.28 18.21 -24.09
CA SER A 123 -0.69 16.82 -24.31
C SER A 123 -1.54 16.30 -23.18
N LEU A 124 -2.52 15.47 -23.54
CA LEU A 124 -3.42 14.78 -22.64
C LEU A 124 -3.20 13.28 -22.80
N ASP A 125 -2.99 12.59 -21.69
CA ASP A 125 -2.96 11.13 -21.59
C ASP A 125 -4.12 10.69 -20.70
N VAL A 126 -4.92 9.76 -21.19
CA VAL A 126 -6.01 9.14 -20.45
C VAL A 126 -5.82 7.63 -20.50
N ALA A 127 -5.62 7.00 -19.33
CA ALA A 127 -5.45 5.56 -19.22
C ALA A 127 -6.50 4.96 -18.28
N LEU A 128 -7.15 3.88 -18.73
CA LEU A 128 -7.98 3.03 -17.91
C LEU A 128 -7.22 1.74 -17.61
N PHE A 129 -7.19 1.36 -16.33
CA PHE A 129 -6.51 0.14 -15.91
C PHE A 129 -7.43 -0.74 -15.07
N TYR A 130 -7.23 -2.04 -15.20
CA TYR A 130 -7.87 -3.06 -14.39
C TYR A 130 -6.83 -4.14 -14.05
N ARG A 131 -6.72 -4.46 -12.77
CA ARG A 131 -5.75 -5.42 -12.23
C ARG A 131 -6.49 -6.43 -11.37
N ASP A 132 -6.31 -7.70 -11.68
CA ASP A 132 -6.75 -8.81 -10.84
C ASP A 132 -5.54 -9.42 -10.14
N ILE A 133 -5.60 -9.55 -8.82
CA ILE A 133 -4.52 -10.06 -7.99
C ILE A 133 -4.98 -11.35 -7.33
N TYR A 134 -4.42 -12.46 -7.78
CA TYR A 134 -4.71 -13.81 -7.32
C TYR A 134 -3.59 -14.32 -6.42
N ASN A 135 -3.92 -15.37 -5.66
CA ASN A 135 -3.00 -16.06 -4.77
C ASN A 135 -2.39 -15.13 -3.70
N LEU A 136 -3.10 -14.09 -3.27
CA LEU A 136 -2.62 -13.26 -2.17
C LEU A 136 -2.39 -14.11 -0.93
N LEU A 137 -1.36 -13.76 -0.18
CA LEU A 137 -0.97 -14.43 1.04
C LEU A 137 -2.10 -14.37 2.08
N SER A 138 -2.39 -15.51 2.69
CA SER A 138 -3.43 -15.68 3.72
C SER A 138 -3.00 -16.72 4.73
N THR A 139 -3.45 -16.64 5.97
CA THR A 139 -3.16 -17.66 6.99
C THR A 139 -4.33 -18.62 7.17
N LYS A 140 -4.12 -19.90 6.84
CA LYS A 140 -5.08 -20.99 7.09
C LYS A 140 -4.90 -21.55 8.49
N ILE A 141 -5.99 -21.76 9.21
CA ILE A 141 -5.96 -22.40 10.52
C ILE A 141 -5.87 -23.92 10.35
N ILE A 142 -4.96 -24.55 11.08
CA ILE A 142 -4.78 -25.99 11.16
C ILE A 142 -4.93 -26.42 12.61
N SER A 143 -5.80 -27.40 12.86
CA SER A 143 -5.95 -28.03 14.17
C SER A 143 -5.10 -29.29 14.26
N THR A 144 -4.20 -29.32 15.23
CA THR A 144 -3.38 -30.47 15.58
C THR A 144 -4.22 -31.63 16.14
N TYR A 145 -3.61 -32.77 16.42
CA TYR A 145 -4.35 -33.91 16.97
C TYR A 145 -4.80 -33.71 18.42
N ASN A 146 -4.06 -32.95 19.22
CA ASN A 146 -4.45 -32.51 20.56
C ASN A 146 -5.29 -31.22 20.53
N GLN A 147 -5.91 -30.90 19.38
CA GLN A 147 -6.85 -29.80 19.17
C GLN A 147 -6.28 -28.39 19.27
N ILE A 148 -4.95 -28.22 19.34
CA ILE A 148 -4.33 -26.90 19.29
C ILE A 148 -4.37 -26.32 17.88
N GLU A 149 -4.81 -25.08 17.75
CA GLU A 149 -4.97 -24.35 16.50
C GLU A 149 -3.78 -23.42 16.23
N TYR A 150 -3.15 -23.57 15.07
CA TYR A 150 -2.08 -22.71 14.61
C TYR A 150 -2.31 -22.22 13.18
N GLY A 151 -1.63 -21.14 12.82
CA GLY A 151 -1.73 -20.54 11.49
C GLY A 151 -0.67 -21.07 10.54
N LEU A 152 -1.07 -21.54 9.37
CA LEU A 152 -0.18 -21.92 8.27
C LEU A 152 -0.34 -20.93 7.12
N TYR A 153 0.74 -20.31 6.67
CA TYR A 153 0.69 -19.45 5.48
C TYR A 153 0.22 -20.24 4.24
N SER A 154 -0.68 -19.63 3.49
CA SER A 154 -1.37 -20.20 2.33
C SER A 154 -1.69 -19.09 1.31
N ASN A 155 -2.20 -19.47 0.14
CA ASN A 155 -2.71 -18.52 -0.85
C ASN A 155 -4.21 -18.75 -0.96
N LYS A 156 -5.00 -17.85 -0.37
CA LYS A 156 -6.48 -17.94 -0.40
C LYS A 156 -7.10 -16.62 -0.83
N ASP A 157 -6.40 -15.52 -0.61
CA ASP A 157 -6.96 -14.20 -0.76
C ASP A 157 -6.85 -13.70 -2.21
N TYR A 158 -7.72 -12.77 -2.54
CA TYR A 158 -7.84 -12.14 -3.85
C TYR A 158 -8.16 -10.67 -3.70
N GLY A 159 -7.58 -9.87 -4.58
CA GLY A 159 -7.84 -8.44 -4.67
C GLY A 159 -7.98 -8.00 -6.11
N ASN A 160 -8.58 -6.83 -6.28
CA ASN A 160 -8.65 -6.17 -7.57
C ASN A 160 -8.41 -4.67 -7.41
N ALA A 161 -7.73 -4.07 -8.37
CA ALA A 161 -7.53 -2.64 -8.45
C ALA A 161 -7.95 -2.14 -9.82
N ARG A 162 -8.78 -1.12 -9.87
CA ARG A 162 -9.25 -0.54 -11.13
C ARG A 162 -9.32 0.96 -11.05
N GLY A 163 -9.08 1.64 -12.16
CA GLY A 163 -9.06 3.08 -12.14
C GLY A 163 -8.88 3.75 -13.48
N LEU A 164 -8.83 5.07 -13.39
CA LEU A 164 -8.60 6.02 -14.46
C LEU A 164 -7.42 6.90 -14.04
N GLU A 165 -6.44 7.04 -14.92
CA GLU A 165 -5.38 8.03 -14.85
C GLU A 165 -5.61 9.08 -15.94
N VAL A 166 -5.47 10.34 -15.57
CA VAL A 166 -5.48 11.48 -16.49
C VAL A 166 -4.22 12.28 -16.24
N LYS A 167 -3.41 12.48 -17.27
CA LYS A 167 -2.19 13.30 -17.22
C LYS A 167 -2.31 14.41 -18.25
N LEU A 168 -2.10 15.64 -17.81
CA LEU A 168 -2.07 16.81 -18.66
C LEU A 168 -0.71 17.47 -18.51
N ASP A 169 0.04 17.49 -19.61
CA ASP A 169 1.32 18.18 -19.70
C ASP A 169 1.14 19.46 -20.51
N VAL A 170 1.68 20.55 -19.99
CA VAL A 170 1.68 21.87 -20.62
C VAL A 170 3.10 22.41 -20.63
N GLY A 171 3.59 22.85 -21.77
CA GLY A 171 4.91 23.43 -21.94
C GLY A 171 4.87 24.58 -22.93
N ARG A 172 5.00 25.81 -22.43
CA ARG A 172 5.06 27.00 -23.27
C ARG A 172 6.15 27.95 -22.79
N GLY A 173 7.23 28.04 -23.56
CA GLY A 173 8.37 28.91 -23.26
C GLY A 173 8.99 28.58 -21.90
N SER A 174 9.06 29.59 -21.03
CA SER A 174 9.63 29.51 -19.69
C SER A 174 8.74 28.80 -18.65
N ILE A 175 7.48 28.50 -18.98
CA ILE A 175 6.52 27.88 -18.05
C ILE A 175 6.21 26.46 -18.52
N LYS A 176 6.31 25.51 -17.59
CA LYS A 176 5.91 24.12 -17.77
C LYS A 176 4.96 23.73 -16.64
N GLY A 177 4.03 22.84 -16.93
CA GLY A 177 3.04 22.36 -16.00
C GLY A 177 2.76 20.89 -16.24
N MET A 178 2.50 20.15 -15.18
CA MET A 178 2.04 18.78 -15.21
C MET A 178 0.90 18.62 -14.21
N LEU A 179 -0.20 18.01 -14.63
CA LEU A 179 -1.32 17.69 -13.76
C LEU A 179 -1.61 16.20 -13.92
N ASN A 180 -1.50 15.45 -12.82
CA ASN A 180 -1.81 14.03 -12.76
C ASN A 180 -3.00 13.82 -11.85
N TYR A 181 -4.03 13.17 -12.34
CA TYR A 181 -5.21 12.77 -11.59
C TYR A 181 -5.42 11.27 -11.68
N THR A 182 -5.61 10.61 -10.56
CA THR A 182 -5.92 9.19 -10.48
C THR A 182 -7.21 9.01 -9.71
N LEU A 183 -8.19 8.36 -10.35
CA LEU A 183 -9.35 7.76 -9.70
C LEU A 183 -9.09 6.26 -9.59
N GLN A 184 -9.00 5.70 -8.39
CA GLN A 184 -8.80 4.26 -8.22
C GLN A 184 -9.75 3.66 -7.18
N TYR A 185 -10.04 2.37 -7.36
CA TYR A 185 -10.75 1.53 -6.41
C TYR A 185 -9.94 0.27 -6.21
N THR A 186 -9.44 0.07 -5.00
CA THR A 186 -8.69 -1.09 -4.58
C THR A 186 -9.49 -1.85 -3.54
N ARG A 187 -9.87 -3.08 -3.88
CA ARG A 187 -10.65 -3.95 -2.99
C ARG A 187 -10.00 -5.32 -2.87
N GLY A 188 -10.19 -5.95 -1.74
CA GLY A 188 -9.70 -7.29 -1.44
C GLY A 188 -10.57 -7.96 -0.40
N ASN A 189 -10.43 -9.27 -0.26
CA ASN A 189 -11.15 -10.03 0.77
C ASN A 189 -10.40 -10.06 2.12
N ALA A 190 -9.12 -9.67 2.13
CA ALA A 190 -8.32 -9.47 3.33
C ALA A 190 -7.37 -8.26 3.15
N ASP A 191 -7.24 -7.44 4.18
CA ASP A 191 -6.35 -6.28 4.25
C ASP A 191 -4.95 -6.64 4.75
N SER A 192 -4.81 -7.78 5.43
CA SER A 192 -3.51 -8.31 5.84
C SER A 192 -3.48 -9.84 5.75
N PRO A 193 -2.29 -10.44 5.52
CA PRO A 193 -2.18 -11.89 5.36
C PRO A 193 -2.65 -12.71 6.57
N THR A 194 -2.52 -12.15 7.77
CA THR A 194 -2.87 -12.83 9.02
C THR A 194 -4.30 -12.52 9.47
N GLN A 195 -5.05 -11.69 8.76
CA GLN A 195 -6.37 -11.23 9.19
C GLN A 195 -7.34 -12.38 9.49
N THR A 196 -7.38 -13.41 8.64
CA THR A 196 -8.25 -14.58 8.88
C THR A 196 -7.88 -15.30 10.17
N PHE A 197 -6.59 -15.38 10.48
CA PHE A 197 -6.08 -16.05 11.67
C PHE A 197 -6.31 -15.24 12.94
N SER A 198 -6.02 -13.93 12.92
CA SER A 198 -6.25 -13.06 14.07
C SER A 198 -7.75 -12.95 14.41
N ARG A 199 -8.61 -12.80 13.40
CA ARG A 199 -10.06 -12.74 13.60
C ARG A 199 -10.62 -14.01 14.23
N ALA A 200 -10.15 -15.18 13.81
CA ALA A 200 -10.57 -16.43 14.41
C ALA A 200 -10.13 -16.53 15.89
N GLY A 201 -8.91 -16.10 16.22
CA GLY A 201 -8.45 -16.01 17.61
C GLY A 201 -9.28 -15.04 18.46
N ASP A 202 -9.76 -13.95 17.86
CA ASP A 202 -10.67 -12.98 18.49
C ASP A 202 -12.15 -13.41 18.45
N SER A 203 -12.45 -14.65 18.01
CA SER A 203 -13.81 -15.18 17.86
C SER A 203 -14.72 -14.32 16.95
N MET A 204 -14.13 -13.69 15.93
CA MET A 204 -14.83 -12.87 14.94
C MET A 204 -15.10 -13.64 13.64
N ASP A 205 -16.24 -13.38 13.01
CA ASP A 205 -16.57 -14.02 11.73
C ASP A 205 -15.56 -13.64 10.63
N PRO A 206 -15.31 -14.54 9.65
CA PRO A 206 -14.45 -14.26 8.51
C PRO A 206 -15.04 -13.19 7.57
N VAL A 207 -14.15 -12.51 6.86
CA VAL A 207 -14.54 -11.56 5.80
C VAL A 207 -14.79 -12.34 4.51
N ASN A 208 -16.05 -12.41 4.10
CA ASN A 208 -16.49 -13.17 2.92
C ASN A 208 -16.88 -12.27 1.72
N ARG A 209 -16.48 -11.00 1.74
CA ARG A 209 -16.79 -10.00 0.71
C ARG A 209 -15.58 -9.15 0.41
N PHE A 210 -15.62 -8.44 -0.72
CA PHE A 210 -14.62 -7.44 -1.03
C PHE A 210 -14.81 -6.17 -0.20
N ILE A 211 -13.80 -5.87 0.63
CA ILE A 211 -13.66 -4.65 1.40
C ILE A 211 -12.65 -3.71 0.72
N PRO A 212 -12.74 -2.38 0.94
CA PRO A 212 -11.67 -1.47 0.56
C PRO A 212 -10.37 -1.87 1.26
N MET A 213 -9.24 -1.78 0.55
CA MET A 213 -7.93 -1.94 1.19
C MET A 213 -7.57 -0.66 1.96
N SER A 214 -6.75 -0.77 3.01
CA SER A 214 -6.38 0.36 3.87
C SER A 214 -5.58 1.45 3.14
N TRP A 215 -4.94 1.08 2.04
CA TRP A 215 -4.25 1.98 1.10
C TRP A 215 -5.11 2.35 -0.13
N ASP A 216 -6.40 2.00 -0.15
CA ASP A 216 -7.31 2.48 -1.18
C ASP A 216 -7.41 4.00 -1.09
N GLN A 217 -7.06 4.68 -2.18
CA GLN A 217 -7.06 6.14 -2.23
C GLN A 217 -7.89 6.57 -3.43
N ARG A 218 -9.16 6.93 -3.21
CA ARG A 218 -10.13 7.10 -4.30
C ARG A 218 -9.69 8.12 -5.33
N HIS A 219 -9.37 9.32 -4.87
CA HIS A 219 -8.92 10.45 -5.66
C HIS A 219 -7.54 10.89 -5.19
N THR A 220 -6.60 10.96 -6.12
CA THR A 220 -5.27 11.55 -5.95
C THR A 220 -5.03 12.53 -7.08
N LEU A 221 -4.61 13.74 -6.75
CA LEU A 221 -4.33 14.82 -7.68
C LEU A 221 -2.98 15.44 -7.33
N ASN A 222 -2.06 15.44 -8.30
CA ASN A 222 -0.73 16.02 -8.19
C ASN A 222 -0.54 17.02 -9.31
N GLY A 223 -0.37 18.30 -8.97
CA GLY A 223 -0.16 19.36 -9.95
C GLY A 223 1.17 20.06 -9.70
N THR A 224 2.02 20.15 -10.71
CA THR A 224 3.31 20.84 -10.63
C THR A 224 3.36 21.92 -11.69
N VAL A 225 3.71 23.14 -11.30
CA VAL A 225 4.01 24.26 -12.20
C VAL A 225 5.46 24.67 -11.99
N MET A 226 6.22 24.64 -13.07
CA MET A 226 7.62 25.03 -13.13
C MET A 226 7.74 26.31 -13.95
N PHE A 227 8.52 27.26 -13.47
CA PHE A 227 8.89 28.46 -14.21
C PHE A 227 10.41 28.63 -14.18
N SER A 228 10.99 28.99 -15.31
CA SER A 228 12.43 29.23 -15.43
C SER A 228 12.69 30.50 -16.22
N ALA A 229 13.42 31.42 -15.60
CA ALA A 229 14.04 32.58 -16.23
C ALA A 229 15.56 32.37 -16.28
N GLU A 230 16.29 33.36 -16.78
CA GLU A 230 17.74 33.27 -17.01
C GLU A 230 18.54 33.01 -15.72
N ASN A 231 18.22 33.73 -14.64
CA ASN A 231 18.95 33.65 -13.37
C ASN A 231 18.13 33.07 -12.22
N PHE A 232 16.84 32.82 -12.41
CA PHE A 232 15.98 32.31 -11.36
C PHE A 232 14.92 31.38 -11.92
N GLY A 233 14.39 30.54 -11.06
CA GLY A 233 13.27 29.70 -11.40
C GLY A 233 12.68 29.08 -10.16
N GLY A 234 11.63 28.32 -10.37
CA GLY A 234 10.94 27.69 -9.28
C GLY A 234 9.96 26.65 -9.74
N THR A 235 9.52 25.87 -8.77
CA THR A 235 8.53 24.82 -8.91
C THR A 235 7.55 24.95 -7.77
N VAL A 236 6.27 24.98 -8.10
CA VAL A 236 5.16 24.88 -7.14
C VAL A 236 4.49 23.55 -7.39
N THR A 237 4.42 22.70 -6.37
CA THR A 237 3.73 21.42 -6.46
C THR A 237 2.62 21.37 -5.42
N ALA A 238 1.40 21.10 -5.87
CA ALA A 238 0.24 20.88 -5.04
C ALA A 238 -0.15 19.40 -5.08
N TYR A 239 -0.43 18.85 -3.91
CA TYR A 239 -0.93 17.50 -3.74
C TYR A 239 -2.31 17.57 -3.09
N TYR A 240 -3.24 16.77 -3.59
CA TYR A 240 -4.52 16.52 -2.95
C TYR A 240 -4.79 15.03 -2.96
N ASN A 241 -5.03 14.47 -1.78
CA ASN A 241 -5.45 13.08 -1.62
C ASN A 241 -6.76 13.08 -0.84
N SER A 242 -7.71 12.27 -1.30
CA SER A 242 -8.90 11.95 -0.52
C SER A 242 -8.52 11.20 0.78
N GLY A 243 -9.49 10.81 1.60
CA GLY A 243 -9.21 9.90 2.72
C GLY A 243 -8.87 8.49 2.24
N SER A 244 -7.90 7.84 2.87
CA SER A 244 -7.80 6.39 2.82
C SER A 244 -8.78 5.75 3.82
N PRO A 245 -9.23 4.50 3.63
CA PRO A 245 -10.05 3.81 4.59
C PRO A 245 -9.37 3.63 5.95
N TYR A 246 -10.19 3.57 7.01
CA TYR A 246 -9.81 3.12 8.34
C TYR A 246 -10.92 2.24 8.92
N THR A 247 -10.59 1.46 9.95
CA THR A 247 -11.57 0.64 10.65
C THR A 247 -12.18 1.43 11.80
N PHE A 248 -13.43 1.84 11.62
CA PHE A 248 -14.24 2.45 12.66
C PHE A 248 -14.71 1.38 13.66
N ILE A 249 -14.47 1.63 14.94
CA ILE A 249 -14.91 0.80 16.06
C ILE A 249 -15.88 1.60 16.93
N PRO A 250 -17.19 1.26 16.94
CA PRO A 250 -18.17 1.96 17.77
C PRO A 250 -17.93 1.70 19.26
N GLN A 251 -18.37 2.65 20.09
CA GLN A 251 -18.42 2.49 21.54
C GLN A 251 -19.20 1.24 21.94
N SER A 252 -18.75 0.55 22.99
CA SER A 252 -19.41 -0.67 23.49
C SER A 252 -20.88 -0.46 23.85
N GLU A 253 -21.24 0.74 24.32
CA GLU A 253 -22.62 1.12 24.67
C GLU A 253 -23.53 1.30 23.44
N SER A 254 -22.96 1.55 22.25
CA SER A 254 -23.72 1.78 21.02
C SER A 254 -24.36 0.48 20.54
N VAL A 255 -25.58 0.56 19.98
CA VAL A 255 -26.21 -0.59 19.31
C VAL A 255 -25.37 -1.09 18.12
N LEU A 256 -24.54 -0.22 17.54
CA LEU A 256 -23.64 -0.57 16.43
C LEU A 256 -22.51 -1.51 16.85
N SER A 257 -22.11 -1.54 18.13
CA SER A 257 -21.09 -2.47 18.64
C SER A 257 -21.56 -3.93 18.61
N ARG A 258 -22.88 -4.16 18.55
CA ARG A 258 -23.48 -5.48 18.43
C ARG A 258 -23.50 -6.02 17.01
N ILE A 259 -23.11 -5.19 16.02
CA ILE A 259 -23.08 -5.58 14.62
C ILE A 259 -21.63 -5.90 14.25
N ASN A 260 -21.42 -6.99 13.51
CA ASN A 260 -20.10 -7.30 12.96
C ASN A 260 -19.78 -6.33 11.80
N LEU A 261 -19.06 -5.26 12.13
CA LEU A 261 -18.53 -4.33 11.14
C LEU A 261 -17.27 -4.91 10.50
N TYR A 262 -17.22 -4.87 9.18
CA TYR A 262 -16.01 -5.23 8.45
C TYR A 262 -14.93 -4.16 8.63
N PRO A 263 -13.64 -4.53 8.51
CA PRO A 263 -12.56 -3.55 8.47
C PRO A 263 -12.69 -2.58 7.31
N ASN A 264 -12.02 -1.43 7.42
CA ASN A 264 -11.99 -0.38 6.39
C ASN A 264 -13.40 0.10 5.99
N ASN A 265 -14.25 0.28 7.00
CA ASN A 265 -15.67 0.62 6.87
C ASN A 265 -15.95 2.13 6.76
N ASP A 266 -14.96 2.99 7.04
CA ASP A 266 -15.08 4.45 6.94
C ASP A 266 -13.77 5.08 6.41
N TYR A 267 -13.76 6.39 6.13
CA TYR A 267 -12.66 7.10 5.46
C TYR A 267 -12.09 8.22 6.30
N LYS A 268 -10.76 8.35 6.28
CA LYS A 268 -10.05 9.48 6.89
C LYS A 268 -10.42 10.81 6.22
N PRO A 269 -10.13 11.96 6.85
CA PRO A 269 -10.22 13.25 6.17
C PRO A 269 -9.25 13.38 4.99
N ALA A 270 -9.62 14.19 4.00
CA ALA A 270 -8.76 14.48 2.86
C ALA A 270 -7.54 15.33 3.26
N SER A 271 -6.40 15.07 2.62
CA SER A 271 -5.16 15.80 2.81
C SER A 271 -4.83 16.67 1.60
N SER A 272 -4.20 17.82 1.86
CA SER A 272 -3.61 18.63 0.79
C SER A 272 -2.35 19.32 1.27
N THR A 273 -1.34 19.40 0.41
CA THR A 273 -0.10 20.11 0.67
C THR A 273 0.31 20.91 -0.55
N VAL A 274 1.00 22.03 -0.31
CA VAL A 274 1.59 22.85 -1.36
C VAL A 274 3.05 23.05 -1.01
N ASP A 275 3.93 22.60 -1.89
CA ASP A 275 5.37 22.71 -1.73
C ASP A 275 5.93 23.66 -2.78
N VAL A 276 6.88 24.48 -2.39
CA VAL A 276 7.52 25.47 -3.26
C VAL A 276 9.02 25.31 -3.20
N THR A 277 9.66 25.20 -4.36
CA THR A 277 11.11 25.24 -4.48
C THR A 277 11.48 26.40 -5.40
N LEU A 278 12.32 27.32 -4.94
CA LEU A 278 12.83 28.46 -5.71
C LEU A 278 14.35 28.36 -5.77
N TYR A 279 14.93 28.77 -6.89
CA TYR A 279 16.37 28.92 -7.02
C TYR A 279 16.74 30.27 -7.62
N TYR A 280 17.89 30.79 -7.20
CA TYR A 280 18.51 31.98 -7.74
C TYR A 280 20.00 31.74 -7.99
N ASN A 281 20.42 31.88 -9.24
CA ASN A 281 21.80 31.81 -9.67
C ASN A 281 22.39 33.21 -9.73
N PHE A 282 23.57 33.40 -9.17
CA PHE A 282 24.29 34.67 -9.18
C PHE A 282 25.78 34.47 -9.48
N LYS A 283 26.38 35.46 -10.13
CA LYS A 283 27.84 35.47 -10.36
C LYS A 283 28.52 36.01 -9.10
N LEU A 284 29.55 35.31 -8.61
CA LEU A 284 30.39 35.82 -7.52
C LEU A 284 31.56 36.63 -8.09
N ALA A 285 32.64 35.93 -8.46
CA ALA A 285 33.87 36.53 -8.97
C ALA A 285 34.60 35.53 -9.89
N GLY A 286 35.19 36.02 -10.99
CA GLY A 286 35.91 35.17 -11.93
C GLY A 286 35.05 34.03 -12.50
N ARG A 287 35.48 32.77 -12.31
CA ARG A 287 34.76 31.57 -12.75
C ARG A 287 33.72 31.06 -11.74
N TYR A 288 33.69 31.62 -10.53
CA TYR A 288 32.81 31.16 -9.46
C TYR A 288 31.36 31.63 -9.66
N HIS A 289 30.44 30.68 -9.61
CA HIS A 289 28.99 30.89 -9.67
C HIS A 289 28.34 30.40 -8.38
N GLY A 290 27.38 31.15 -7.87
CA GLY A 290 26.62 30.82 -6.67
C GLY A 290 25.18 30.44 -7.02
N LYS A 291 24.60 29.57 -6.21
CA LYS A 291 23.20 29.18 -6.27
C LYS A 291 22.60 29.22 -4.88
N ILE A 292 21.51 29.95 -4.71
CA ILE A 292 20.65 29.90 -3.52
C ILE A 292 19.41 29.09 -3.88
N ASP A 293 19.11 28.07 -3.11
CA ASP A 293 17.91 27.25 -3.20
C ASP A 293 17.06 27.45 -1.93
N LEU A 294 15.79 27.81 -2.10
CA LEU A 294 14.79 27.91 -1.04
C LEU A 294 13.70 26.88 -1.28
N THR A 295 13.54 25.92 -0.37
CA THR A 295 12.47 24.93 -0.39
C THR A 295 11.54 25.16 0.80
N ILE A 296 10.25 25.30 0.54
CA ILE A 296 9.20 25.43 1.55
C ILE A 296 8.26 24.23 1.37
N TYR A 297 8.29 23.30 2.32
CA TYR A 297 7.33 22.22 2.40
C TYR A 297 6.11 22.68 3.19
N ASN A 298 4.92 22.24 2.77
CA ASN A 298 3.65 22.60 3.38
C ASN A 298 3.49 24.12 3.58
N LEU A 299 3.62 24.88 2.49
CA LEU A 299 3.53 26.35 2.45
C LEU A 299 2.28 26.90 3.16
N LEU A 300 1.16 26.17 3.08
CA LEU A 300 -0.11 26.58 3.70
C LEU A 300 -0.20 26.23 5.19
N ASP A 301 0.79 25.51 5.73
CA ASP A 301 0.81 25.00 7.12
C ASP A 301 -0.46 24.22 7.49
N ARG A 302 -0.98 23.44 6.54
CA ARG A 302 -2.16 22.61 6.77
C ARG A 302 -1.76 21.40 7.60
N LEU A 303 -2.49 21.16 8.68
CA LEU A 303 -2.37 19.96 9.49
C LEU A 303 -3.17 18.83 8.82
N ASN A 304 -2.48 17.93 8.11
CA ASN A 304 -3.13 16.78 7.47
C ASN A 304 -3.15 15.58 8.41
N GLU A 305 -4.30 14.92 8.55
CA GLU A 305 -4.50 13.79 9.46
C GLU A 305 -3.94 12.50 8.85
N ASN A 306 -2.75 12.06 9.28
CA ASN A 306 -2.12 10.81 8.85
C ASN A 306 -2.77 9.59 9.53
N TRP A 307 -3.08 9.74 10.81
CA TRP A 307 -3.73 8.74 11.63
C TRP A 307 -4.95 9.35 12.31
N VAL A 308 -6.01 8.56 12.44
CA VAL A 308 -7.27 8.98 13.03
C VAL A 308 -7.64 7.99 14.12
N ASN A 309 -8.31 8.48 15.15
CA ASN A 309 -8.85 7.61 16.18
C ASN A 309 -9.98 6.74 15.59
N GLU A 310 -9.96 5.46 15.92
CA GLU A 310 -10.91 4.47 15.40
C GLU A 310 -12.37 4.70 15.80
N GLN A 311 -12.63 5.49 16.85
CA GLN A 311 -13.98 5.75 17.35
C GLN A 311 -14.55 7.10 16.90
N THR A 312 -13.71 8.03 16.46
CA THR A 312 -14.13 9.38 16.06
C THR A 312 -13.82 9.71 14.60
N GLY A 313 -12.91 8.97 13.97
CA GLY A 313 -12.44 9.23 12.61
C GLY A 313 -11.60 10.49 12.47
N ARG A 314 -11.14 11.11 13.58
CA ARG A 314 -10.31 12.32 13.57
C ARG A 314 -9.04 12.17 14.40
N ALA A 315 -7.96 12.82 13.97
CA ALA A 315 -6.74 12.96 14.76
C ALA A 315 -7.00 13.77 16.05
N TYR A 316 -6.24 13.49 17.11
CA TYR A 316 -6.29 14.20 18.40
C TYR A 316 -7.65 14.17 19.11
N THR A 317 -8.54 13.27 18.71
CA THR A 317 -9.84 13.12 19.35
C THR A 317 -10.00 11.68 19.84
N ALA A 318 -10.69 11.53 20.96
CA ALA A 318 -11.17 10.24 21.45
C ALA A 318 -12.46 10.49 22.23
N VAL A 319 -13.27 9.45 22.41
CA VAL A 319 -14.39 9.52 23.34
C VAL A 319 -13.85 9.26 24.74
N ILE A 320 -13.75 10.31 25.56
CA ILE A 320 -13.20 10.22 26.93
C ILE A 320 -14.36 10.01 27.91
N LYS A 321 -14.29 8.96 28.73
CA LYS A 321 -15.27 8.69 29.79
C LYS A 321 -14.81 9.30 31.11
N GLU A 322 -15.74 9.62 32.01
CA GLU A 322 -15.41 10.10 33.35
C GLU A 322 -14.55 9.10 34.14
N THR A 323 -14.77 7.80 33.92
CA THR A 323 -13.95 6.72 34.49
C THR A 323 -12.50 6.79 34.02
N ASP A 324 -12.26 7.18 32.77
CA ASP A 324 -10.92 7.25 32.20
C ASP A 324 -10.12 8.37 32.88
N LEU A 325 -10.74 9.55 33.00
CA LEU A 325 -10.19 10.69 33.74
C LEU A 325 -9.95 10.34 35.21
N ALA A 326 -10.92 9.71 35.87
CA ALA A 326 -10.82 9.31 37.27
C ALA A 326 -9.77 8.20 37.51
N SER A 327 -9.43 7.42 36.49
CA SER A 327 -8.41 6.36 36.54
C SER A 327 -7.00 6.83 36.18
N HIS A 328 -6.85 8.02 35.59
CA HIS A 328 -5.56 8.56 35.19
C HIS A 328 -4.70 8.85 36.43
N ARG A 329 -3.45 8.37 36.43
CA ARG A 329 -2.49 8.55 37.51
C ARG A 329 -1.17 8.97 36.90
N SER A 330 -0.89 10.26 36.94
CA SER A 330 0.37 10.84 36.51
C SER A 330 0.51 12.25 37.07
N ASP A 331 1.70 12.59 37.54
CA ASP A 331 2.05 13.95 37.98
C ASP A 331 2.70 14.77 36.84
N PHE A 332 2.92 14.16 35.68
CA PHE A 332 3.68 14.75 34.57
C PHE A 332 2.82 15.10 33.35
N ASN A 333 1.60 14.55 33.24
CA ASN A 333 0.75 14.76 32.08
C ASN A 333 -0.73 14.64 32.43
N ASP A 334 -1.57 15.30 31.63
CA ASP A 334 -3.00 15.14 31.68
C ASP A 334 -3.43 13.90 30.88
N TYR A 335 -4.66 13.42 31.09
CA TYR A 335 -5.17 12.28 30.32
C TYR A 335 -5.19 12.58 28.81
N GLU A 336 -5.49 13.83 28.44
CA GLU A 336 -5.54 14.29 27.04
C GLU A 336 -4.19 14.19 26.32
N ASP A 337 -3.07 14.29 27.03
CA ASP A 337 -1.74 14.13 26.45
C ASP A 337 -1.51 12.71 25.91
N ARG A 338 -2.26 11.72 26.39
CA ARG A 338 -2.24 10.35 25.86
C ARG A 338 -2.93 10.24 24.50
N ILE A 339 -3.80 11.19 24.17
CA ILE A 339 -4.57 11.24 22.92
C ILE A 339 -3.84 12.09 21.88
N HIS A 340 -3.22 13.19 22.31
CA HIS A 340 -2.50 14.12 21.45
C HIS A 340 -1.13 13.60 21.02
N ASN A 341 -1.10 12.56 20.19
CA ASN A 341 0.14 12.02 19.62
C ASN A 341 0.56 12.80 18.35
N PRO A 342 1.68 13.55 18.36
CA PRO A 342 2.14 14.35 17.22
C PRO A 342 2.27 13.60 15.90
N SER A 343 2.46 12.28 15.90
CA SER A 343 2.53 11.48 14.68
C SER A 343 1.19 11.36 13.94
N MET A 344 0.07 11.76 14.56
CA MET A 344 -1.25 11.75 13.91
C MET A 344 -1.38 12.82 12.82
N TYR A 345 -0.57 13.87 12.86
CA TYR A 345 -0.55 14.92 11.85
C TYR A 345 0.70 14.86 10.98
N SER A 346 0.58 15.37 9.75
CA SER A 346 1.72 15.65 8.90
C SER A 346 2.61 16.72 9.52
N ALA A 347 3.90 16.71 9.13
CA ALA A 347 4.82 17.77 9.53
C ALA A 347 4.25 19.17 9.18
N PRO A 348 4.43 20.17 10.07
CA PRO A 348 4.07 21.54 9.79
C PRO A 348 5.00 22.13 8.72
N ARG A 349 4.79 23.41 8.40
CA ARG A 349 5.61 24.13 7.43
C ARG A 349 7.10 24.02 7.75
N MET A 350 7.88 23.59 6.76
CA MET A 350 9.33 23.47 6.88
C MET A 350 10.02 24.29 5.79
N VAL A 351 10.91 25.20 6.21
CA VAL A 351 11.70 26.04 5.30
C VAL A 351 13.15 25.58 5.31
N LYS A 352 13.68 25.25 4.13
CA LYS A 352 15.06 24.84 3.92
C LYS A 352 15.74 25.82 2.98
N LEU A 353 16.83 26.41 3.45
CA LEU A 353 17.72 27.25 2.65
C LEU A 353 19.01 26.47 2.37
N ALA A 354 19.42 26.39 1.12
CA ALA A 354 20.69 25.83 0.71
C ALA A 354 21.47 26.82 -0.15
N ILE A 355 22.78 26.86 0.03
CA ILE A 355 23.69 27.71 -0.73
C ILE A 355 24.77 26.81 -1.31
N GLY A 356 24.90 26.81 -2.63
CA GLY A 356 25.94 26.10 -3.37
C GLY A 356 26.87 27.08 -4.09
N ILE A 357 28.15 26.75 -4.14
CA ILE A 357 29.16 27.48 -4.92
C ILE A 357 29.78 26.49 -5.91
N ASN A 358 29.74 26.83 -7.19
CA ASN A 358 30.27 26.04 -8.29
C ASN A 358 31.45 26.78 -8.94
N TYR A 359 32.47 26.05 -9.40
CA TYR A 359 33.67 26.56 -10.09
C TYR A 359 33.64 26.25 -11.58
#